data_AF-A0A928WUJ1-F1
#
_entry.id   AF-A0A928WUJ1-F1
#
_cell.length_a   1.000
_cell.length_b   1.000
_cell.length_c   1.000
_cell.angle_alpha   90.00
_cell.angle_beta   90.00
_cell.angle_gamma   90.00
#
_symmetry.space_group_name_H-M   'P 1'
#
loop_
_entity.id
_entity.type
_entity.pdbx_description
1 polymer ?
#
loop_
_entity_poly.entity_id
_entity_poly.type
_entity_poly.pdbx_seq_one_letter_code
_entity_poly.pdbx_strand_id
1 'polypeptide(L)'
;MATFEHLVRELLKATKRVDHSLQQLQHKATQVQQKYEPRIEFERWKQTLGGRKWKRQQYKQQDGRCQMCQRPITLKGSHIDHIKPLSRYPNLAITSENLQILCVDCNLRKGKK
;
A
#
# COMPACT_ATOMS: atom_id res chain seq x y z
N MET A 1 -24.65 -20.67 46.39
CA MET A 1 -23.22 -20.41 46.08
C MET A 1 -22.86 -21.20 44.83
N ALA A 2 -22.21 -20.58 43.84
CA ALA A 2 -21.73 -21.32 42.67
C ALA A 2 -20.67 -22.35 43.12
N THR A 3 -20.79 -23.60 42.66
CA THR A 3 -19.78 -24.63 42.98
C THR A 3 -18.48 -24.31 42.25
N PHE A 4 -17.34 -24.71 42.82
CA PHE A 4 -16.03 -24.55 42.20
C PHE A 4 -15.99 -25.13 40.78
N GLU A 5 -16.61 -26.30 40.58
CA GLU A 5 -16.73 -26.94 39.26
C GLU A 5 -17.49 -26.07 38.24
N HIS A 6 -18.58 -25.42 38.66
CA HIS A 6 -19.32 -24.50 37.80
C HIS A 6 -18.46 -23.31 37.38
N LEU A 7 -17.71 -22.72 38.33
CA LEU A 7 -16.81 -21.59 38.06
C LEU A 7 -15.70 -21.99 37.06
N VAL A 8 -15.10 -23.17 37.21
CA VAL A 8 -14.08 -23.68 36.28
C VAL A 8 -14.67 -23.86 34.87
N ARG A 9 -15.88 -24.43 34.75
CA ARG A 9 -16.55 -24.58 33.45
C ARG A 9 -16.84 -23.24 32.78
N GLU A 10 -17.32 -22.25 33.53
CA GLU A 10 -17.58 -20.92 32.98
C GLU A 10 -16.29 -20.20 32.57
N LEU A 11 -15.22 -20.33 33.36
CA LEU A 11 -13.90 -19.81 33.00
C LEU A 11 -13.40 -20.44 31.69
N LEU A 12 -13.49 -21.76 31.54
CA LEU A 12 -13.10 -22.47 30.31
C LEU A 12 -13.93 -22.04 29.09
N LYS A 13 -15.23 -21.73 29.27
CA LYS A 13 -16.06 -21.18 28.18
C LYS A 13 -15.65 -19.75 27.84
N ALA A 14 -15.27 -18.94 28.84
CA ALA A 14 -14.82 -17.58 28.63
C ALA A 14 -13.47 -17.55 27.89
N THR A 15 -12.49 -18.38 28.29
CA THR A 15 -11.19 -18.47 27.62
C THR A 15 -11.36 -18.87 26.15
N LYS A 16 -12.17 -19.90 25.85
CA LYS A 16 -12.48 -20.29 24.46
C LYS A 16 -13.07 -19.15 23.61
N ARG A 17 -13.93 -18.30 24.21
CA ARG A 17 -14.48 -17.13 23.50
C ARG A 17 -13.42 -16.08 23.21
N VAL A 18 -12.50 -15.86 24.15
CA VAL A 18 -11.36 -14.95 23.96
C VAL A 18 -10.43 -15.48 22.88
N ASP A 19 -10.10 -16.78 22.89
CA ASP A 19 -9.24 -17.40 21.88
C ASP A 19 -9.82 -17.26 20.47
N HIS A 20 -11.12 -17.54 20.32
CA HIS A 20 -11.80 -17.36 19.04
C HIS A 20 -11.78 -15.89 18.58
N SER A 21 -12.02 -14.95 19.49
CA SER A 21 -11.95 -13.52 19.19
C SER A 21 -10.54 -13.10 18.78
N LEU A 22 -9.51 -13.61 19.46
CA LEU A 22 -8.11 -13.38 19.14
C LEU A 22 -7.77 -13.92 17.74
N GLN A 23 -8.19 -15.13 17.39
CA GLN A 23 -8.01 -15.70 16.05
C GLN A 23 -8.66 -14.82 14.97
N GLN A 24 -9.87 -14.33 15.20
CA GLN A 24 -10.54 -13.42 14.27
C GLN A 24 -9.79 -12.09 14.10
N LEU A 25 -9.26 -11.53 15.18
CA LEU A 25 -8.46 -10.30 15.14
C LEU A 25 -7.14 -10.51 14.41
N GLN A 26 -6.46 -11.64 14.65
CA GLN A 26 -5.24 -12.01 13.93
C GLN A 26 -5.50 -12.13 12.42
N HIS A 27 -6.58 -12.81 12.02
CA HIS A 27 -6.95 -12.93 10.61
C HIS A 27 -7.19 -11.57 9.96
N LYS A 28 -7.96 -10.69 10.62
CA LYS A 28 -8.19 -9.32 10.13
C LYS A 28 -6.90 -8.51 10.05
N ALA A 29 -6.02 -8.64 11.04
CA ALA A 29 -4.72 -7.98 11.05
C ALA A 29 -3.86 -8.41 9.84
N THR A 30 -3.82 -9.72 9.54
CA THR A 30 -3.12 -10.23 8.35
C THR A 30 -3.70 -9.66 7.05
N GLN A 31 -5.03 -9.62 6.92
CA GLN A 31 -5.68 -9.01 5.74
C GLN A 31 -5.34 -7.53 5.59
N VAL A 32 -5.35 -6.77 6.69
CA VAL A 32 -4.95 -5.36 6.70
C VAL A 32 -3.49 -5.23 6.30
N GLN A 33 -2.60 -6.02 6.88
CA GLN A 33 -1.18 -6.00 6.55
C GLN A 33 -0.96 -6.26 5.06
N GLN A 34 -1.54 -7.34 4.51
CA GLN A 34 -1.42 -7.67 3.09
C GLN A 34 -1.92 -6.56 2.16
N LYS A 35 -2.97 -5.82 2.56
CA LYS A 35 -3.50 -4.69 1.79
C LYS A 35 -2.56 -3.49 1.74
N TYR A 36 -1.83 -3.21 2.83
CA TYR A 36 -0.96 -2.03 2.95
C TYR A 36 0.51 -2.30 2.63
N GLU A 37 0.99 -3.54 2.75
CA GLU A 37 2.39 -3.93 2.52
C GLU A 37 2.94 -3.45 1.16
N PRO A 38 2.23 -3.62 0.02
CA PRO A 38 2.74 -3.18 -1.28
C PRO A 38 2.96 -1.66 -1.36
N ARG A 39 2.16 -0.88 -0.64
CA ARG A 39 2.35 0.57 -0.55
C ARG A 39 3.57 0.91 0.29
N ILE A 40 3.76 0.23 1.42
CA ILE A 40 4.94 0.42 2.27
C ILE A 40 6.21 0.08 1.48
N GLU A 41 6.20 -1.03 0.74
CA GLU A 41 7.29 -1.45 -0.12
C GLU A 41 7.61 -0.38 -1.18
N PHE A 42 6.60 0.10 -1.92
CA PHE A 42 6.78 1.18 -2.89
C PHE A 42 7.33 2.46 -2.27
N GLU A 43 6.82 2.88 -1.11
CA GLU A 43 7.31 4.07 -0.40
C GLU A 43 8.77 3.93 0.03
N ARG A 44 9.17 2.75 0.53
CA ARG A 44 10.58 2.44 0.85
C ARG A 44 11.45 2.43 -0.41
N TRP A 45 10.99 1.79 -1.47
CA TRP A 45 11.71 1.69 -2.75
C TRP A 45 12.03 3.08 -3.32
N LYS A 46 11.08 4.02 -3.28
CA LYS A 46 11.29 5.41 -3.75
C LYS A 46 12.49 6.11 -3.11
N GLN A 47 12.81 5.78 -1.86
CA GLN A 47 13.91 6.40 -1.12
C GLN A 47 15.28 5.78 -1.44
N THR A 48 15.30 4.58 -2.04
CA THR A 48 16.55 3.93 -2.43
C THR A 48 17.27 4.68 -3.56
N LEU A 49 18.55 4.36 -3.77
CA LEU A 49 19.27 4.84 -4.96
C LEU A 49 18.62 4.37 -6.25
N GLY A 50 18.11 3.13 -6.29
CA GLY A 50 17.40 2.56 -7.44
C GLY A 50 16.15 3.35 -7.81
N GLY A 51 15.26 3.62 -6.85
CA GLY A 51 14.04 4.39 -7.08
C GLY A 51 14.32 5.84 -7.51
N ARG A 52 15.31 6.50 -6.89
CA ARG A 52 15.73 7.85 -7.29
C ARG A 52 16.35 7.89 -8.69
N LYS A 53 17.15 6.89 -9.06
CA LYS A 53 17.73 6.74 -10.40
C LYS A 53 16.64 6.50 -11.43
N TRP A 54 15.72 5.58 -11.15
CA TRP A 54 14.57 5.29 -12.00
C TRP A 54 13.75 6.56 -12.27
N LYS A 55 13.40 7.34 -11.23
CA LYS A 55 12.64 8.60 -11.39
C LYS A 55 13.32 9.56 -12.35
N ARG A 56 14.65 9.72 -12.24
CA ARG A 56 15.44 10.60 -13.12
C ARG A 56 15.47 10.09 -14.56
N GLN A 57 15.60 8.78 -14.76
CA GLN A 57 15.61 8.15 -16.07
C GLN A 57 14.24 8.28 -16.75
N GLN A 58 13.17 7.91 -16.04
CA GLN A 58 11.80 8.02 -16.55
C GLN A 58 11.43 9.48 -16.88
N TYR A 59 11.82 10.43 -16.04
CA TYR A 59 11.62 11.86 -16.33
C TYR A 59 12.29 12.29 -17.65
N LYS A 60 13.50 11.82 -17.93
CA LYS A 60 14.20 12.11 -19.19
C LYS A 60 13.54 11.41 -20.38
N GLN A 61 13.13 10.16 -20.21
CA GLN A 61 12.40 9.40 -21.25
C GLN A 61 11.06 10.04 -21.61
N GLN A 62 10.42 10.72 -20.65
CA GLN A 62 9.19 11.48 -20.86
C GLN A 62 9.42 12.95 -21.28
N ASP A 63 10.64 13.32 -21.70
CA ASP A 63 10.98 14.70 -22.12
C ASP A 63 10.63 15.77 -21.05
N GLY A 64 10.72 15.41 -19.77
CA GLY A 64 10.33 16.30 -18.67
C GLY A 64 8.85 16.70 -18.68
N ARG A 65 7.98 15.89 -19.26
CA ARG A 65 6.53 16.15 -19.37
C ARG A 65 5.72 15.14 -18.56
N CYS A 66 4.55 15.59 -18.11
CA CYS A 66 3.58 14.72 -17.46
C CYS A 66 3.01 13.71 -18.47
N GLN A 67 3.01 12.42 -18.13
CA GLN A 67 2.51 11.37 -19.03
C GLN A 67 1.02 11.52 -19.38
N MET A 68 0.24 12.17 -18.51
CA MET A 68 -1.21 12.32 -18.69
C MET A 68 -1.63 13.58 -19.43
N CYS A 69 -1.02 14.74 -19.11
CA CYS A 69 -1.41 16.02 -19.72
C CYS A 69 -0.37 16.63 -20.66
N GLN A 70 0.80 16.00 -20.78
CA GLN A 70 1.91 16.40 -21.67
C GLN A 70 2.50 17.79 -21.41
N ARG A 71 2.07 18.46 -20.32
CA ARG A 71 2.65 19.73 -19.87
C ARG A 71 4.06 19.51 -19.29
N PRO A 72 4.99 20.46 -19.51
CA PRO A 72 6.29 20.44 -18.86
C PRO A 72 6.15 20.43 -17.34
N ILE A 73 7.00 19.66 -16.67
CA ILE A 73 7.07 19.55 -15.22
C ILE A 73 8.54 19.54 -14.78
N THR A 74 8.81 19.94 -13.54
CA THR A 74 10.15 19.80 -12.98
C THR A 74 10.31 18.43 -12.33
N LEU A 75 11.52 17.88 -12.32
CA LEU A 75 11.80 16.60 -11.64
C LEU A 75 11.45 16.64 -10.13
N LYS A 76 11.66 17.80 -9.47
CA LYS A 76 11.32 17.98 -8.06
C LYS A 76 9.79 18.04 -7.84
N GLY A 77 9.06 18.67 -8.76
CA GLY A 77 7.60 18.80 -8.72
C GLY A 77 6.83 17.64 -9.34
N SER A 78 7.51 16.56 -9.73
CA SER A 78 6.88 15.40 -10.37
C SER A 78 6.67 14.24 -9.39
N HIS A 79 5.66 13.41 -9.67
CA HIS A 79 5.30 12.26 -8.84
C HIS A 79 5.42 10.96 -9.64
N ILE A 80 5.85 9.89 -8.97
CA ILE A 80 5.78 8.54 -9.51
C ILE A 80 4.37 8.02 -9.25
N ASP A 81 3.66 7.65 -10.31
CA ASP A 81 2.30 7.13 -10.29
C ASP A 81 2.25 5.72 -10.91
N HIS A 82 1.35 4.87 -10.42
CA HIS A 82 1.09 3.55 -11.00
C HIS A 82 0.06 3.62 -12.12
N ILE A 83 0.39 3.14 -13.32
CA ILE A 83 -0.54 3.06 -14.46
C ILE A 83 -1.76 2.20 -14.07
N LYS A 84 -1.52 0.95 -13.65
CA LYS A 84 -2.52 0.10 -13.01
C LYS A 84 -2.51 0.35 -11.50
N PRO A 85 -3.68 0.58 -10.86
CA PRO A 85 -3.73 1.00 -9.46
C PRO A 85 -3.19 -0.07 -8.52
N LEU A 86 -2.33 0.34 -7.58
CA LEU A 86 -1.71 -0.52 -6.58
C LEU A 86 -2.72 -1.35 -5.77
N SER A 87 -3.91 -0.80 -5.51
CA SER A 87 -4.98 -1.48 -4.76
C SER A 87 -5.54 -2.71 -5.47
N ARG A 88 -5.40 -2.82 -6.80
CA ARG A 88 -5.88 -3.96 -7.61
C ARG A 88 -4.74 -4.81 -8.15
N TYR A 89 -3.54 -4.24 -8.28
CA TYR A 89 -2.36 -4.89 -8.85
C TYR A 89 -1.15 -4.73 -7.90
N PRO A 90 -1.20 -5.31 -6.68
CA PRO A 90 -0.15 -5.14 -5.68
C PRO A 90 1.20 -5.73 -6.12
N ASN A 91 1.16 -6.79 -6.94
CA ASN A 91 2.34 -7.42 -7.54
C ASN A 91 3.09 -6.50 -8.52
N LEU A 92 2.48 -5.39 -8.95
CA LEU A 92 3.10 -4.42 -9.86
C LEU A 92 3.57 -3.15 -9.13
N ALA A 93 3.80 -3.23 -7.81
CA ALA A 93 4.11 -2.07 -6.97
C ALA A 93 5.38 -1.32 -7.39
N ILE A 94 6.40 -2.05 -7.83
CA ILE A 94 7.72 -1.51 -8.22
C ILE A 94 8.13 -1.93 -9.63
N THR A 95 7.19 -2.47 -10.42
CA THR A 95 7.42 -2.86 -11.82
C THR A 95 7.54 -1.62 -12.69
N SER A 96 8.72 -1.39 -13.28
CA SER A 96 9.04 -0.20 -14.08
C SER A 96 8.00 0.13 -15.14
N GLU A 97 7.48 -0.88 -15.83
CA GLU A 97 6.51 -0.76 -16.92
C GLU A 97 5.12 -0.33 -16.42
N ASN A 98 4.85 -0.49 -15.12
CA ASN A 98 3.62 -0.04 -14.48
C ASN A 98 3.77 1.34 -13.81
N LEU A 99 4.92 1.99 -13.93
CA LEU A 99 5.19 3.28 -13.30
C LEU A 99 5.33 4.38 -14.36
N GLN A 100 4.86 5.58 -14.03
CA GLN A 100 4.94 6.76 -14.88
C GLN A 100 5.19 8.02 -14.04
N ILE A 101 5.64 9.10 -14.69
CA ILE A 101 5.80 10.40 -14.03
C ILE A 101 4.62 11.32 -14.36
N LEU A 102 3.96 11.84 -13.33
CA LEU A 102 2.85 12.78 -13.44
C LEU A 102 3.14 14.13 -12.77
N CYS A 103 2.44 15.18 -13.21
CA CYS A 103 2.32 16.41 -12.45
C CYS A 103 1.45 16.20 -11.20
N VAL A 104 1.54 17.11 -10.23
CA VAL A 104 0.74 17.08 -9.00
C VAL A 104 -0.78 17.01 -9.30
N ASP A 105 -1.27 17.82 -10.24
CA ASP A 105 -2.70 17.88 -10.57
C ASP A 105 -3.23 16.56 -11.15
N CYS A 106 -2.48 15.97 -12.09
CA CYS A 106 -2.86 14.71 -12.73
C CYS A 106 -2.79 13.56 -11.73
N ASN A 107 -1.76 13.54 -10.88
CA ASN A 107 -1.61 12.53 -9.83
C ASN A 107 -2.78 12.59 -8.82
N LEU A 108 -3.11 13.79 -8.33
CA LEU A 108 -4.24 13.98 -7.42
C LEU A 108 -5.59 13.62 -8.07
N ARG A 109 -5.82 14.05 -9.32
CA ARG A 109 -7.05 13.74 -10.06
C ARG A 109 -7.23 12.23 -10.26
N LYS A 110 -6.14 11.50 -10.53
CA LYS A 110 -6.19 10.05 -10.69
C LYS A 110 -6.46 9.34 -9.37
N GLY A 111 -5.88 9.80 -8.26
CA GLY A 111 -6.10 9.22 -6.93
C GLY A 111 -7.52 9.39 -6.39
N LYS A 112 -8.31 10.32 -6.93
CA LYS A 112 -9.73 10.52 -6.58
C LYS A 112 -10.70 9.63 -7.37
N LYS A 113 -10.22 8.87 -8.36
CA LYS A 113 -11.01 7.91 -9.15
C LYS A 113 -10.80 6.51 -8.62
#